data_AF-A0A1Q4WGY8-F1
#
_entry.id   AF-A0A1Q4WGY8-F1
#
_cell.length_a   1.000
_cell.length_b   1.000
_cell.length_c   1.000
_cell.angle_alpha   90.00
_cell.angle_beta   90.00
_cell.angle_gamma   90.00
#
_symmetry.space_group_name_H-M   'P 1'
#
loop_
_entity.id
_entity.type
_entity.pdbx_description
1 polymer ?
#
loop_
_entity_poly.entity_id
_entity_poly.type
_entity_poly.pdbx_seq_one_letter_code
_entity_poly.pdbx_strand_id
1 'polypeptide(L)'
;MAAKEPDPDGATQASSEQGAGQLAGQFMGFGALLRRWRKAAGVTQALAAKSLGMGVRTYRKIERGATPPRFTQPQCDSLATLFAMDRDERHALLLYNVGTSLTTSSAEGRPELRRALRLLIDQQMPSPTYLCDRYWNIISFNTAMAEWWPWVMEPGANLIRWALTRSEARAQYHDWHQHAAAYVKMLKFAEATNENDAELRQLIEDVKKDPDVRHIWETENELGETRDGHVFRMNVPALGWETVEVVSHVVYPASMPNCRFVVITWVENDRADDEHDALGGARNAWAATSVAERTQAAPPRARTNEGRADAARQRHAHSLTARLILHTAEEAAALAGEEGISLPVLSSLIGPGNRLTLSPSNHSVIWAIEEASGEWAVTEVDANAVIARMPQAALLPEARDEVKLLTRCALPATPDAAIEQIQKLLPQLQQRILLLREVWRDLYEQDNLLPYA
;
A
#
# COMPACT_ATOMS: atom_id res chain seq x y z
N MET A 1 -79.20 18.64 -12.91
CA MET A 1 -79.24 19.87 -12.10
C MET A 1 -77.96 19.93 -11.28
N ALA A 2 -77.38 21.13 -11.23
CA ALA A 2 -76.03 21.49 -10.79
C ALA A 2 -75.49 20.90 -9.47
N ALA A 3 -74.21 20.49 -9.55
CA ALA A 3 -73.06 20.82 -8.70
C ALA A 3 -73.19 20.95 -7.17
N LYS A 4 -72.31 20.23 -6.45
CA LYS A 4 -71.37 20.81 -5.47
C LYS A 4 -70.25 19.82 -5.11
N GLU A 5 -69.00 20.23 -5.31
CA GLU A 5 -67.76 19.54 -4.89
C GLU A 5 -67.66 19.42 -3.36
N PRO A 6 -66.86 18.46 -2.85
CA PRO A 6 -66.22 18.59 -1.55
C PRO A 6 -64.69 18.72 -1.65
N ASP A 7 -64.21 19.76 -0.97
CA ASP A 7 -62.83 20.07 -0.61
C ASP A 7 -62.24 18.99 0.33
N PRO A 8 -60.94 18.62 0.24
CA PRO A 8 -60.34 17.57 1.04
C PRO A 8 -59.49 18.16 2.18
N ASP A 9 -59.99 18.16 3.41
CA ASP A 9 -59.11 18.16 4.57
C ASP A 9 -59.85 17.71 5.84
N GLY A 10 -59.42 16.57 6.38
CA GLY A 10 -60.03 15.91 7.52
C GLY A 10 -59.08 14.84 8.08
N ALA A 11 -57.87 15.26 8.44
CA ALA A 11 -56.88 14.43 9.09
C ALA A 11 -57.41 13.89 10.43
N THR A 12 -57.69 12.58 10.47
CA THR A 12 -57.80 11.80 11.70
C THR A 12 -56.49 11.05 11.88
N GLN A 13 -55.56 11.62 12.64
CA GLN A 13 -54.35 10.93 13.09
C GLN A 13 -54.74 9.86 14.12
N ALA A 14 -54.76 8.61 13.69
CA ALA A 14 -54.83 7.44 14.56
C ALA A 14 -53.42 6.94 14.87
N SER A 15 -53.01 7.18 16.12
CA SER A 15 -52.11 6.42 16.98
C SER A 15 -51.57 5.09 16.42
N SER A 16 -50.39 5.09 15.80
CA SER A 16 -49.67 3.85 15.48
C SER A 16 -48.14 3.91 15.63
N GLU A 17 -47.56 4.94 16.25
CA GLU A 17 -46.09 5.08 16.33
C GLU A 17 -45.47 4.68 17.68
N GLN A 18 -46.25 4.38 18.72
CA GLN A 18 -45.68 4.09 20.05
C GLN A 18 -45.22 2.63 20.25
N GLY A 19 -45.46 1.72 19.29
CA GLY A 19 -45.14 0.29 19.44
C GLY A 19 -43.79 -0.17 18.85
N ALA A 20 -43.24 0.53 17.85
CA ALA A 20 -42.09 0.05 17.08
C ALA A 20 -40.72 0.46 17.67
N GLY A 21 -40.65 1.60 18.36
CA GLY A 21 -39.39 2.14 18.89
C GLY A 21 -38.84 1.40 20.11
N GLN A 22 -39.66 0.65 20.85
CA GLN A 22 -39.27 0.06 22.13
C GLN A 22 -38.66 -1.35 22.01
N LEU A 23 -38.86 -2.04 20.89
CA LEU A 23 -38.34 -3.39 20.65
C LEU A 23 -36.94 -3.39 20.02
N ALA A 24 -36.58 -2.39 19.20
CA ALA A 24 -35.26 -2.34 18.55
C ALA A 24 -34.11 -2.03 19.52
N GLY A 25 -34.35 -1.26 20.58
CA GLY A 25 -33.34 -0.91 21.58
C GLY A 25 -32.98 -2.03 22.57
N GLN A 26 -33.78 -3.11 22.65
CA GLN A 26 -33.53 -4.21 23.60
C GLN A 26 -32.55 -5.27 23.06
N PHE A 27 -32.19 -5.24 21.77
CA PHE A 27 -31.37 -6.25 21.12
C PHE A 27 -30.01 -5.76 20.60
N MET A 28 -29.69 -4.48 20.73
CA MET A 28 -28.47 -3.87 20.14
C MET A 28 -27.62 -3.19 21.21
N GLY A 29 -26.84 -3.99 21.96
CA GLY A 29 -25.88 -3.46 22.92
C GLY A 29 -25.00 -4.53 23.57
N PHE A 30 -23.80 -4.16 23.99
CA PHE A 30 -22.80 -5.05 24.60
C PHE A 30 -23.37 -5.89 25.76
N GLY A 31 -24.23 -5.28 26.59
CA GLY A 31 -24.93 -5.97 27.67
C GLY A 31 -25.85 -7.10 27.23
N ALA A 32 -26.54 -6.94 26.10
CA ALA A 32 -27.42 -7.97 25.53
C ALA A 32 -26.61 -9.15 24.98
N LEU A 33 -25.46 -8.87 24.36
CA LEU A 33 -24.51 -9.89 23.88
C LEU A 33 -23.91 -10.70 25.04
N LEU A 34 -23.43 -10.03 26.10
CA LEU A 34 -22.94 -10.71 27.31
C LEU A 34 -24.01 -11.62 27.91
N ARG A 35 -25.27 -11.15 27.98
CA ARG A 35 -26.39 -11.96 28.46
C ARG A 35 -26.65 -13.19 27.60
N ARG A 36 -26.52 -13.06 26.27
CA ARG A 36 -26.71 -14.16 25.31
C ARG A 36 -25.62 -15.22 25.47
N TRP A 37 -24.34 -14.82 25.44
CA TRP A 37 -23.21 -15.73 25.62
C TRP A 37 -23.25 -16.44 26.96
N ARG A 38 -23.51 -15.71 28.05
CA ARG A 38 -23.66 -16.31 29.38
C ARG A 38 -24.75 -17.37 29.42
N LYS A 39 -25.93 -17.10 28.81
CA LYS A 39 -27.03 -18.06 28.76
C LYS A 39 -26.68 -19.30 27.93
N ALA A 40 -26.02 -19.12 26.79
CA ALA A 40 -25.57 -20.23 25.94
C ALA A 40 -24.58 -21.14 26.69
N ALA A 41 -23.68 -20.55 27.48
CA ALA A 41 -22.71 -21.27 28.30
C ALA A 41 -23.29 -21.87 29.61
N GLY A 42 -24.58 -21.66 29.92
CA GLY A 42 -25.19 -22.13 31.18
C GLY A 42 -24.64 -21.45 32.45
N VAL A 43 -23.96 -20.31 32.33
CA VAL A 43 -23.27 -19.64 33.44
C VAL A 43 -24.21 -18.73 34.21
N THR A 44 -24.08 -18.68 35.55
CA THR A 44 -24.89 -17.77 36.37
C THR A 44 -24.32 -16.35 36.37
N GLN A 45 -25.17 -15.33 36.58
CA GLN A 45 -24.71 -13.94 36.73
C GLN A 45 -23.70 -13.77 37.87
N ALA A 46 -23.80 -14.59 38.92
CA ALA A 46 -22.89 -14.54 40.06
C ALA A 46 -21.48 -15.01 39.68
N LEU A 47 -21.37 -16.07 38.86
CA LEU A 47 -20.09 -16.61 38.41
C LEU A 47 -19.40 -15.66 37.42
N ALA A 48 -20.16 -15.07 36.49
CA ALA A 48 -19.64 -14.07 35.55
C ALA A 48 -19.21 -12.76 36.24
N ALA A 49 -19.94 -12.32 37.28
CA ALA A 49 -19.53 -11.17 38.07
C ALA A 49 -18.23 -11.45 38.85
N LYS A 50 -18.09 -12.67 39.39
CA LYS A 50 -16.88 -13.12 40.09
C LYS A 50 -15.66 -13.16 39.16
N SER A 51 -15.79 -13.68 37.94
CA SER A 51 -14.68 -13.71 36.97
C SER A 51 -14.22 -12.31 36.55
N LEU A 52 -15.11 -11.32 36.62
CA LEU A 52 -14.81 -9.93 36.33
C LEU A 52 -14.35 -9.12 37.55
N GLY A 53 -14.35 -9.71 38.75
CA GLY A 53 -14.00 -8.99 39.99
C GLY A 53 -14.99 -7.87 40.35
N MET A 54 -16.26 -7.99 39.95
CA MET A 54 -17.29 -6.97 40.21
C MET A 54 -18.50 -7.53 40.95
N GLY A 55 -19.31 -6.64 41.54
CA GLY A 55 -20.54 -7.04 42.22
C GLY A 55 -21.61 -7.58 41.26
N VAL A 56 -22.36 -8.62 41.68
CA VAL A 56 -23.46 -9.22 40.90
C VAL A 56 -24.52 -8.19 40.50
N ARG A 57 -24.77 -7.18 41.35
CA ARG A 57 -25.69 -6.08 41.05
C ARG A 57 -25.18 -5.20 39.91
N THR A 58 -23.87 -4.96 39.83
CA THR A 58 -23.22 -4.21 38.75
C THR A 58 -23.29 -4.97 37.44
N TYR A 59 -22.91 -6.26 37.45
CA TYR A 59 -23.01 -7.13 36.28
C TYR A 59 -24.45 -7.23 35.73
N ARG A 60 -25.46 -7.35 36.61
CA ARG A 60 -26.87 -7.34 36.22
C ARG A 60 -27.30 -6.04 35.56
N LYS A 61 -26.77 -4.88 35.98
CA LYS A 61 -27.05 -3.59 35.33
C LYS A 61 -26.45 -3.56 33.93
N ILE A 62 -25.24 -4.09 33.75
CA ILE A 62 -24.57 -4.19 32.45
C ILE A 62 -25.41 -5.03 31.47
N GLU A 63 -25.88 -6.22 31.88
CA GLU A 63 -26.77 -7.05 31.05
C GLU A 63 -28.12 -6.38 30.71
N ARG A 64 -28.53 -5.35 31.47
CA ARG A 64 -29.77 -4.58 31.25
C ARG A 64 -29.55 -3.31 30.42
N GLY A 65 -28.33 -3.09 29.91
CA GLY A 65 -28.00 -1.96 29.05
C GLY A 65 -27.27 -0.82 29.74
N ALA A 66 -26.80 -0.99 30.98
CA ALA A 66 -25.87 -0.02 31.56
C ALA A 66 -24.51 -0.13 30.87
N THR A 67 -23.94 1.01 30.45
CA THR A 67 -22.60 1.07 29.87
C THR A 67 -21.56 0.71 30.93
N PRO A 68 -20.81 -0.40 30.79
CA PRO A 68 -19.74 -0.72 31.72
C PRO A 68 -18.50 0.17 31.45
N PRO A 69 -17.61 0.33 32.45
CA PRO A 69 -16.22 0.67 32.15
C PRO A 69 -15.59 -0.43 31.30
N ARG A 70 -14.62 -0.08 30.46
CA ARG A 70 -13.89 -1.06 29.63
C ARG A 70 -13.31 -2.16 30.50
N PHE A 71 -13.52 -3.41 30.11
CA PHE A 71 -12.90 -4.56 30.74
C PHE A 71 -11.43 -4.62 30.34
N THR A 72 -10.58 -5.04 31.27
CA THR A 72 -9.16 -5.28 31.01
C THR A 72 -8.96 -6.56 30.20
N GLN A 73 -7.81 -6.71 29.54
CA GLN A 73 -7.49 -7.92 28.77
C GLN A 73 -7.69 -9.22 29.60
N PRO A 74 -7.19 -9.32 30.86
CA PRO A 74 -7.43 -10.51 31.69
C PRO A 74 -8.91 -10.76 32.01
N GLN A 75 -9.73 -9.71 32.11
CA GLN A 75 -11.18 -9.82 32.32
C GLN A 75 -11.88 -10.37 31.07
N CYS A 76 -11.47 -9.94 29.89
CA CYS A 76 -11.95 -10.47 28.62
C CYS A 76 -11.56 -11.95 28.44
N ASP A 77 -10.31 -12.31 28.71
CA ASP A 77 -9.82 -13.70 28.61
C ASP A 77 -10.54 -14.63 29.60
N SER A 78 -10.81 -14.14 30.80
CA SER A 78 -11.57 -14.86 31.83
C SER A 78 -13.02 -15.11 31.39
N LEU A 79 -13.68 -14.12 30.78
CA LEU A 79 -15.02 -14.29 30.22
C LEU A 79 -15.03 -15.24 29.02
N ALA A 80 -14.06 -15.12 28.12
CA ALA A 80 -13.92 -15.99 26.95
C ALA A 80 -13.78 -17.46 27.35
N THR A 81 -12.99 -17.72 28.38
CA THR A 81 -12.82 -19.06 28.95
C THR A 81 -14.10 -19.52 29.64
N LEU A 82 -14.69 -18.68 30.49
CA LEU A 82 -15.89 -19.02 31.26
C LEU A 82 -17.11 -19.30 30.39
N PHE A 83 -17.26 -18.58 29.27
CA PHE A 83 -18.35 -18.77 28.32
C PHE A 83 -18.04 -19.79 27.22
N ALA A 84 -16.86 -20.42 27.26
CA ALA A 84 -16.39 -21.34 26.23
C ALA A 84 -16.50 -20.76 24.81
N MET A 85 -16.18 -19.47 24.66
CA MET A 85 -16.36 -18.73 23.42
C MET A 85 -15.45 -19.26 22.32
N ASP A 86 -16.02 -19.36 21.11
CA ASP A 86 -15.27 -19.61 19.89
C ASP A 86 -14.46 -18.36 19.45
N ARG A 87 -13.75 -18.48 18.32
CA ARG A 87 -12.90 -17.39 17.82
C ARG A 87 -13.70 -16.12 17.52
N ASP A 88 -14.89 -16.25 16.94
CA ASP A 88 -15.69 -15.12 16.46
C ASP A 88 -16.41 -14.44 17.62
N GLU A 89 -16.87 -15.21 18.62
CA GLU A 89 -17.44 -14.69 19.85
C GLU A 89 -16.41 -13.96 20.72
N ARG A 90 -15.17 -14.49 20.79
CA ARG A 90 -14.04 -13.78 21.42
C ARG A 90 -13.75 -12.47 20.71
N HIS A 91 -13.71 -12.49 19.38
CA HIS A 91 -13.47 -11.31 18.58
C HIS A 91 -14.56 -10.25 18.81
N ALA A 92 -15.84 -10.66 18.83
CA ALA A 92 -16.95 -9.78 19.14
C ALA A 92 -16.85 -9.21 20.57
N LEU A 93 -16.52 -10.01 21.58
CA LEU A 93 -16.33 -9.54 22.96
C LEU A 93 -15.31 -8.39 23.04
N LEU A 94 -14.20 -8.52 22.31
CA LEU A 94 -13.12 -7.53 22.28
C LEU A 94 -13.53 -6.26 21.51
N LEU A 95 -14.15 -6.42 20.33
CA LEU A 95 -14.67 -5.31 19.53
C LEU A 95 -15.63 -4.42 20.30
N TYR A 96 -16.59 -5.03 21.01
CA TYR A 96 -17.56 -4.28 21.81
C TYR A 96 -16.98 -3.71 23.11
N ASN A 97 -15.91 -4.30 23.65
CA ASN A 97 -15.28 -3.84 24.89
C ASN A 97 -14.34 -2.64 24.66
N VAL A 98 -13.61 -2.62 23.54
CA VAL A 98 -12.62 -1.59 23.21
C VAL A 98 -13.22 -0.50 22.31
N GLY A 99 -14.23 -0.85 21.50
CA GLY A 99 -14.82 0.04 20.51
C GLY A 99 -14.06 0.07 19.18
N THR A 100 -13.02 -0.77 18.96
CA THR A 100 -12.41 -1.19 17.68
C THR A 100 -11.33 -2.27 17.96
N SER A 101 -11.06 -3.10 16.94
CA SER A 101 -10.36 -4.40 16.81
C SER A 101 -9.18 -4.78 17.74
N LEU A 102 -9.12 -6.08 18.10
CA LEU A 102 -7.91 -6.77 18.54
C LEU A 102 -7.46 -7.77 17.47
N THR A 103 -6.15 -7.75 17.21
CA THR A 103 -5.33 -8.63 16.37
C THR A 103 -5.88 -10.06 16.26
N THR A 104 -6.51 -10.40 15.14
CA THR A 104 -6.87 -11.80 14.90
C THR A 104 -5.60 -12.60 14.57
N SER A 105 -5.44 -13.74 15.23
CA SER A 105 -4.43 -14.78 14.97
C SER A 105 -4.19 -14.97 13.46
N SER A 106 -2.89 -15.00 13.12
CA SER A 106 -2.31 -15.03 11.79
C SER A 106 -3.03 -16.00 10.84
N ALA A 107 -3.27 -15.55 9.63
CA ALA A 107 -3.72 -16.41 8.52
C ALA A 107 -2.64 -17.39 8.04
N GLU A 108 -1.52 -17.52 8.77
CA GLU A 108 -0.46 -18.50 8.56
C GLU A 108 -0.95 -19.94 8.33
N GLY A 109 -2.14 -20.30 8.83
CA GLY A 109 -2.72 -21.65 8.67
C GLY A 109 -3.77 -21.84 7.57
N ARG A 110 -4.05 -20.89 6.66
CA ARG A 110 -5.15 -21.01 5.67
C ARG A 110 -4.70 -20.83 4.21
N PRO A 111 -4.26 -21.91 3.52
CA PRO A 111 -3.79 -21.86 2.14
C PRO A 111 -4.82 -21.34 1.13
N GLU A 112 -6.10 -21.69 1.30
CA GLU A 112 -7.21 -21.27 0.44
C GLU A 112 -7.44 -19.76 0.48
N LEU A 113 -7.29 -19.17 1.67
CA LEU A 113 -7.43 -17.73 1.87
C LEU A 113 -6.29 -16.96 1.19
N ARG A 114 -5.06 -17.49 1.21
CA ARG A 114 -3.93 -16.93 0.48
C ARG A 114 -4.18 -16.95 -1.03
N ARG A 115 -4.76 -18.04 -1.57
CA ARG A 115 -5.15 -18.12 -3.00
C ARG A 115 -6.24 -17.12 -3.37
N ALA A 116 -7.25 -16.95 -2.52
CA ALA A 116 -8.33 -15.97 -2.76
C ALA A 116 -7.81 -14.52 -2.76
N LEU A 117 -6.94 -14.16 -1.80
CA LEU A 117 -6.30 -12.84 -1.79
C LEU A 117 -5.36 -12.65 -2.97
N ARG A 118 -4.64 -13.70 -3.39
CA ARG A 118 -3.79 -13.66 -4.57
C ARG A 118 -4.60 -13.34 -5.83
N LEU A 119 -5.73 -14.02 -6.03
CA LEU A 119 -6.65 -13.73 -7.13
C LEU A 119 -7.09 -12.26 -7.10
N LEU A 120 -7.43 -11.71 -5.93
CA LEU A 120 -7.82 -10.31 -5.81
C LEU A 120 -6.69 -9.34 -6.18
N ILE A 121 -5.45 -9.63 -5.76
CA ILE A 121 -4.24 -8.86 -6.11
C ILE A 121 -4.04 -8.84 -7.63
N ASP A 122 -4.13 -10.00 -8.27
CA ASP A 122 -3.93 -10.12 -9.72
C ASP A 122 -5.07 -9.45 -10.52
N GLN A 123 -6.31 -9.42 -9.99
CA GLN A 123 -7.45 -8.73 -10.60
C GLN A 123 -7.38 -7.19 -10.56
N GLN A 124 -6.40 -6.59 -9.86
CA GLN A 124 -6.20 -5.15 -9.89
C GLN A 124 -5.42 -4.66 -11.11
N MET A 125 -4.89 -5.56 -11.95
CA MET A 125 -4.16 -5.16 -13.15
C MET A 125 -5.00 -4.18 -14.00
N PRO A 126 -4.39 -3.09 -14.51
CA PRO A 126 -2.97 -2.77 -14.50
C PRO A 126 -2.48 -1.97 -13.29
N SER A 127 -3.31 -1.77 -12.26
CA SER A 127 -2.90 -1.02 -11.06
C SER A 127 -1.93 -1.82 -10.19
N PRO A 128 -0.70 -1.29 -9.92
CA PRO A 128 0.24 -1.91 -9.02
C PRO A 128 -0.40 -2.22 -7.67
N THR A 129 -0.31 -3.47 -7.25
CA THR A 129 -0.97 -3.94 -6.04
C THR A 129 -0.06 -4.89 -5.27
N TYR A 130 -0.02 -4.72 -3.95
CA TYR A 130 0.71 -5.62 -3.06
C TYR A 130 -0.03 -5.84 -1.73
N LEU A 131 0.35 -6.91 -1.06
CA LEU A 131 -0.05 -7.26 0.29
C LEU A 131 1.20 -7.27 1.16
N CYS A 132 1.20 -6.51 2.24
CA CYS A 132 2.28 -6.54 3.23
C CYS A 132 1.76 -6.84 4.64
N ASP A 133 2.63 -7.39 5.48
CA ASP A 133 2.31 -7.71 6.86
C ASP A 133 2.34 -6.47 7.78
N ARG A 134 2.23 -6.72 9.09
CA ARG A 134 2.26 -5.67 10.12
C ARG A 134 3.60 -4.94 10.21
N TYR A 135 4.68 -5.57 9.77
CA TYR A 135 6.04 -5.02 9.70
C TYR A 135 6.40 -4.51 8.31
N TRP A 136 5.41 -4.44 7.41
CA TRP A 136 5.56 -3.99 6.03
C TRP A 136 6.46 -4.90 5.18
N ASN A 137 6.64 -6.17 5.57
CA ASN A 137 7.25 -7.17 4.69
C ASN A 137 6.26 -7.52 3.57
N ILE A 138 6.75 -7.60 2.33
CA ILE A 138 5.94 -7.93 1.18
C ILE A 138 5.61 -9.44 1.21
N ILE A 139 4.31 -9.75 1.26
CA ILE A 139 3.78 -11.11 1.25
C ILE A 139 3.45 -11.54 -0.19
N SER A 140 2.86 -10.64 -0.98
CA SER A 140 2.42 -10.90 -2.35
C SER A 140 2.27 -9.60 -3.13
N PHE A 141 2.44 -9.64 -4.45
CA PHE A 141 2.30 -8.50 -5.35
C PHE A 141 1.90 -8.95 -6.76
N ASN A 142 1.23 -8.09 -7.54
CA ASN A 142 0.91 -8.35 -8.95
C ASN A 142 2.04 -7.94 -9.90
N THR A 143 1.93 -8.29 -11.17
CA THR A 143 2.94 -8.00 -12.19
C THR A 143 3.20 -6.50 -12.35
N ALA A 144 2.16 -5.65 -12.37
CA ALA A 144 2.32 -4.21 -12.47
C ALA A 144 3.18 -3.63 -11.32
N MET A 145 3.05 -4.17 -10.10
CA MET A 145 3.93 -3.79 -8.99
C MET A 145 5.38 -4.19 -9.23
N ALA A 146 5.63 -5.38 -9.76
CA ALA A 146 6.97 -5.84 -10.07
C ALA A 146 7.62 -5.04 -11.21
N GLU A 147 6.84 -4.61 -12.19
CA GLU A 147 7.30 -3.78 -13.31
C GLU A 147 7.65 -2.36 -12.86
N TRP A 148 6.77 -1.73 -12.07
CA TRP A 148 6.93 -0.33 -11.67
C TRP A 148 7.93 -0.19 -10.52
N TRP A 149 7.97 -1.20 -9.63
CA TRP A 149 8.75 -1.21 -8.41
C TRP A 149 9.44 -2.57 -8.18
N PRO A 150 10.50 -2.88 -8.96
CA PRO A 150 11.13 -4.21 -8.95
C PRO A 150 11.66 -4.68 -7.60
N TRP A 151 11.92 -3.76 -6.65
CA TRP A 151 12.36 -4.09 -5.29
C TRP A 151 11.40 -5.04 -4.55
N VAL A 152 10.13 -5.10 -4.91
CA VAL A 152 9.15 -6.03 -4.30
C VAL A 152 9.51 -7.50 -4.53
N MET A 153 10.33 -7.79 -5.55
CA MET A 153 10.79 -9.14 -5.88
C MET A 153 12.01 -9.58 -5.04
N GLU A 154 12.65 -8.67 -4.30
CA GLU A 154 13.81 -9.02 -3.47
C GLU A 154 13.41 -10.00 -2.35
N PRO A 155 14.26 -10.99 -2.02
CA PRO A 155 14.08 -11.79 -0.82
C PRO A 155 14.01 -10.91 0.42
N GLY A 156 12.94 -11.05 1.21
CA GLY A 156 12.72 -10.20 2.38
C GLY A 156 12.39 -8.74 2.06
N ALA A 157 11.86 -8.46 0.85
CA ALA A 157 11.39 -7.14 0.46
C ALA A 157 10.50 -6.53 1.55
N ASN A 158 10.84 -5.31 1.95
CA ASN A 158 10.15 -4.58 3.01
C ASN A 158 9.97 -3.12 2.59
N LEU A 159 8.72 -2.66 2.61
CA LEU A 159 8.37 -1.32 2.13
C LEU A 159 9.07 -0.22 2.93
N ILE A 160 9.16 -0.36 4.25
CA ILE A 160 9.77 0.67 5.13
C ILE A 160 11.26 0.76 4.86
N ARG A 161 11.96 -0.38 4.75
CA ARG A 161 13.38 -0.39 4.40
C ARG A 161 13.61 0.24 3.02
N TRP A 162 12.81 -0.15 2.03
CA TRP A 162 12.92 0.43 0.68
C TRP A 162 12.69 1.94 0.71
N ALA A 163 11.55 2.40 1.23
CA ALA A 163 11.13 3.80 1.18
C ALA A 163 12.07 4.73 1.96
N LEU A 164 12.61 4.28 3.10
CA LEU A 164 13.42 5.13 3.99
C LEU A 164 14.93 5.06 3.70
N THR A 165 15.45 3.95 3.17
CA THR A 165 16.92 3.75 3.13
C THR A 165 17.50 3.52 1.73
N ARG A 166 16.67 3.19 0.74
CA ARG A 166 17.19 2.90 -0.61
C ARG A 166 17.26 4.17 -1.44
N SER A 167 18.38 4.36 -2.13
CA SER A 167 18.58 5.46 -3.07
C SER A 167 17.55 5.46 -4.21
N GLU A 168 17.12 4.26 -4.63
CA GLU A 168 16.04 4.08 -5.61
C GLU A 168 14.75 4.78 -5.16
N ALA A 169 14.30 4.56 -3.92
CA ALA A 169 13.11 5.20 -3.38
C ALA A 169 13.27 6.73 -3.32
N ARG A 170 14.44 7.22 -2.90
CA ARG A 170 14.75 8.66 -2.86
C ARG A 170 14.71 9.32 -4.24
N ALA A 171 15.06 8.60 -5.30
CA ALA A 171 14.98 9.11 -6.67
C ALA A 171 13.55 9.08 -7.25
N GLN A 172 12.73 8.13 -6.80
CA GLN A 172 11.36 7.97 -7.29
C GLN A 172 10.38 8.88 -6.54
N TYR A 173 10.53 9.08 -5.23
CA TYR A 173 9.69 10.02 -4.49
C TYR A 173 10.12 11.46 -4.78
N HIS A 174 9.20 12.29 -5.28
CA HIS A 174 9.49 13.71 -5.53
C HIS A 174 9.79 14.46 -4.22
N ASP A 175 8.93 14.29 -3.21
CA ASP A 175 9.04 14.92 -1.89
C ASP A 175 9.46 13.91 -0.82
N TRP A 176 10.61 13.25 -1.02
CA TRP A 176 11.05 12.12 -0.18
C TRP A 176 10.98 12.40 1.32
N HIS A 177 11.37 13.59 1.78
CA HIS A 177 11.31 13.95 3.20
C HIS A 177 9.88 13.89 3.78
N GLN A 178 8.87 14.28 3.01
CA GLN A 178 7.47 14.20 3.46
C GLN A 178 6.99 12.73 3.53
N HIS A 179 7.42 11.91 2.57
CA HIS A 179 7.16 10.47 2.59
C HIS A 179 7.81 9.81 3.79
N ALA A 180 9.08 10.12 4.05
CA ALA A 180 9.81 9.61 5.18
C ALA A 180 9.16 10.02 6.52
N ALA A 181 8.72 11.27 6.65
CA ALA A 181 7.98 11.73 7.82
C ALA A 181 6.69 10.93 8.05
N ALA A 182 5.86 10.71 7.01
CA ALA A 182 4.66 9.90 7.15
C ALA A 182 4.95 8.44 7.55
N TYR A 183 5.99 7.82 6.98
CA TYR A 183 6.39 6.47 7.40
C TYR A 183 6.90 6.45 8.85
N VAL A 184 7.61 7.49 9.30
CA VAL A 184 8.02 7.64 10.70
C VAL A 184 6.80 7.77 11.62
N LYS A 185 5.80 8.59 11.27
CA LYS A 185 4.53 8.69 12.03
C LYS A 185 3.84 7.32 12.17
N MET A 186 3.86 6.51 11.11
CA MET A 186 3.32 5.14 11.11
C MET A 186 4.11 4.16 11.97
N LEU A 187 5.44 4.24 11.94
CA LEU A 187 6.30 3.42 12.79
C LEU A 187 6.12 3.77 14.27
N LYS A 188 6.08 5.07 14.60
CA LYS A 188 5.83 5.53 15.98
C LYS A 188 4.44 5.11 16.48
N PHE A 189 3.42 5.19 15.63
CA PHE A 189 2.08 4.69 15.98
C PHE A 189 2.10 3.18 16.26
N ALA A 190 2.78 2.40 15.41
CA ALA A 190 2.90 0.96 15.59
C ALA A 190 3.69 0.58 16.86
N GLU A 191 4.75 1.33 17.18
CA GLU A 191 5.56 1.16 18.39
C GLU A 191 4.74 1.45 19.65
N ALA A 192 4.00 2.56 19.67
CA ALA A 192 3.12 2.94 20.78
C ALA A 192 1.97 1.94 21.02
N THR A 193 1.52 1.27 19.96
CA THR A 193 0.43 0.29 20.05
C THR A 193 0.93 -1.11 20.44
N ASN A 194 2.23 -1.40 20.29
CA ASN A 194 2.82 -2.72 20.53
C ASN A 194 4.21 -2.62 21.21
N GLU A 195 4.25 -2.13 22.45
CA GLU A 195 5.49 -1.81 23.18
C GLU A 195 6.49 -2.99 23.32
N ASN A 196 6.02 -4.24 23.29
CA ASN A 196 6.82 -5.45 23.48
C ASN A 196 7.28 -6.15 22.18
N ASP A 197 7.23 -5.46 21.05
CA ASP A 197 7.56 -6.05 19.76
C ASP A 197 9.05 -5.94 19.39
N ALA A 198 9.78 -7.05 19.48
CA ALA A 198 11.20 -7.09 19.17
C ALA A 198 11.49 -6.91 17.66
N GLU A 199 10.62 -7.40 16.79
CA GLU A 199 10.82 -7.36 15.34
C GLU A 199 10.59 -5.95 14.79
N LEU A 200 9.54 -5.27 15.27
CA LEU A 200 9.29 -3.87 14.96
C LEU A 200 10.43 -2.98 15.45
N ARG A 201 10.92 -3.19 16.68
CA ARG A 201 12.07 -2.44 17.22
C ARG A 201 13.33 -2.65 16.37
N GLN A 202 13.58 -3.87 15.91
CA GLN A 202 14.72 -4.15 15.03
C GLN A 202 14.60 -3.39 13.69
N LEU A 203 13.41 -3.37 13.09
CA LEU A 203 13.14 -2.60 11.87
C LEU A 203 13.40 -1.10 12.08
N ILE A 204 12.89 -0.52 13.19
CA ILE A 204 13.07 0.89 13.55
C ILE A 204 14.56 1.22 13.71
N GLU A 205 15.29 0.42 14.47
CA GLU A 205 16.72 0.65 14.70
C GLU A 205 17.55 0.48 13.42
N ASP A 206 17.14 -0.41 12.51
CA ASP A 206 17.81 -0.55 11.23
C ASP A 206 17.64 0.67 10.32
N VAL A 207 16.44 1.24 10.22
CA VAL A 207 16.22 2.43 9.38
C VAL A 207 16.82 3.69 9.99
N LYS A 208 16.89 3.80 11.32
CA LYS A 208 17.57 4.90 12.04
C LYS A 208 19.10 4.91 11.90
N LYS A 209 19.70 3.92 11.23
CA LYS A 209 21.11 3.97 10.81
C LYS A 209 21.34 5.02 9.73
N ASP A 210 20.32 5.31 8.92
CA ASP A 210 20.35 6.43 7.97
C ASP A 210 20.24 7.77 8.74
N PRO A 211 21.19 8.70 8.59
CA PRO A 211 21.19 9.98 9.31
C PRO A 211 19.97 10.85 9.06
N ASP A 212 19.45 10.88 7.83
CA ASP A 212 18.29 11.71 7.48
C ASP A 212 17.02 11.15 8.14
N VAL A 213 16.88 9.81 8.11
CA VAL A 213 15.76 9.13 8.78
C VAL A 213 15.82 9.35 10.29
N ARG A 214 17.01 9.31 10.89
CA ARG A 214 17.20 9.61 12.31
C ARG A 214 16.79 11.05 12.63
N HIS A 215 17.21 12.01 11.82
CA HIS A 215 16.85 13.41 12.02
C HIS A 215 15.33 13.62 11.95
N ILE A 216 14.66 12.99 10.97
CA ILE A 216 13.19 13.01 10.86
C ILE A 216 12.56 12.35 12.09
N TRP A 217 13.10 11.22 12.56
CA TRP A 217 12.61 10.55 13.77
C TRP A 217 12.66 11.43 15.02
N GLU A 218 13.73 12.22 15.18
CA GLU A 218 13.91 13.11 16.33
C GLU A 218 13.04 14.37 16.27
N THR A 219 12.69 14.83 15.07
CA THR A 219 11.95 16.08 14.85
C THR A 219 10.44 15.86 14.70
N GLU A 220 10.02 14.74 14.13
CA GLU A 220 8.61 14.39 13.95
C GLU A 220 7.99 13.92 15.25
N ASN A 221 6.96 14.59 15.76
CA ASN A 221 6.31 14.24 17.03
C ASN A 221 4.89 13.69 16.85
N GLU A 222 4.37 13.69 15.63
CA GLU A 222 3.03 13.21 15.33
C GLU A 222 3.00 11.68 15.18
N LEU A 223 1.80 11.13 15.33
CA LEU A 223 1.49 9.71 15.12
C LEU A 223 0.46 9.61 14.01
N GLY A 224 0.58 8.60 13.14
CA GLY A 224 -0.34 8.38 12.03
C GLY A 224 -0.61 6.90 11.83
N GLU A 225 -1.86 6.48 11.82
CA GLU A 225 -2.21 5.05 11.75
C GLU A 225 -2.10 4.46 10.33
N THR A 226 -2.51 5.22 9.31
CA THR A 226 -2.65 4.73 7.95
C THR A 226 -2.24 5.78 6.92
N ARG A 227 -1.94 5.29 5.72
CA ARG A 227 -1.57 6.07 4.54
C ARG A 227 -2.65 6.07 3.45
N ASP A 228 -3.87 5.69 3.82
CA ASP A 228 -4.99 5.52 2.90
C ASP A 228 -5.39 6.85 2.25
N GLY A 229 -5.62 6.82 0.94
CA GLY A 229 -6.00 8.00 0.15
C GLY A 229 -4.89 9.03 -0.08
N HIS A 230 -3.64 8.75 0.29
CA HIS A 230 -2.54 9.70 0.06
C HIS A 230 -2.31 9.91 -1.44
N VAL A 231 -2.37 11.17 -1.88
CA VAL A 231 -2.05 11.60 -3.24
C VAL A 231 -0.65 12.21 -3.26
N PHE A 232 0.25 11.70 -4.10
CA PHE A 232 1.65 12.09 -4.10
C PHE A 232 2.30 11.91 -5.47
N ARG A 233 3.40 12.62 -5.70
CA ARG A 233 4.13 12.57 -6.97
C ARG A 233 5.27 11.55 -6.90
N MET A 234 5.39 10.75 -7.96
CA MET A 234 6.51 9.85 -8.15
C MET A 234 7.04 9.89 -9.57
N ASN A 235 8.35 9.75 -9.72
CA ASN A 235 8.99 9.44 -10.99
C ASN A 235 9.00 7.92 -11.14
N VAL A 236 8.23 7.39 -12.08
CA VAL A 236 8.11 5.93 -12.26
C VAL A 236 8.95 5.47 -13.45
N PRO A 237 9.96 4.61 -13.26
CA PRO A 237 10.80 4.12 -14.34
C PRO A 237 10.03 3.49 -15.51
N ALA A 238 9.02 2.66 -15.19
CA ALA A 238 8.17 2.00 -16.17
C ALA A 238 7.33 2.98 -17.02
N LEU A 239 7.20 4.23 -16.58
CA LEU A 239 6.53 5.31 -17.30
C LEU A 239 7.55 6.31 -17.89
N GLY A 240 8.76 5.85 -18.22
CA GLY A 240 9.80 6.69 -18.82
C GLY A 240 10.34 7.78 -17.90
N TRP A 241 10.25 7.57 -16.57
CA TRP A 241 10.60 8.55 -15.54
C TRP A 241 9.73 9.82 -15.53
N GLU A 242 8.55 9.78 -16.15
CA GLU A 242 7.59 10.86 -16.02
C GLU A 242 7.07 10.96 -14.57
N THR A 243 6.93 12.20 -14.11
CA THR A 243 6.32 12.49 -12.81
C THR A 243 4.82 12.25 -12.92
N VAL A 244 4.32 11.26 -12.20
CA VAL A 244 2.89 10.95 -12.12
C VAL A 244 2.35 11.22 -10.72
N GLU A 245 1.10 11.66 -10.65
CA GLU A 245 0.35 11.73 -9.39
C GLU A 245 -0.30 10.37 -9.12
N VAL A 246 0.11 9.75 -8.03
CA VAL A 246 -0.36 8.45 -7.57
C VAL A 246 -1.17 8.59 -6.29
N VAL A 247 -2.17 7.72 -6.14
CA VAL A 247 -3.02 7.58 -4.98
C VAL A 247 -2.83 6.18 -4.42
N SER A 248 -2.49 6.08 -3.14
CA SER A 248 -2.43 4.78 -2.46
C SER A 248 -3.70 4.48 -1.70
N HIS A 249 -4.38 3.39 -2.06
CA HIS A 249 -5.55 2.87 -1.36
C HIS A 249 -5.11 1.73 -0.43
N VAL A 250 -5.33 1.87 0.87
CA VAL A 250 -4.91 0.91 1.89
C VAL A 250 -6.15 0.27 2.52
N VAL A 251 -6.32 -1.03 2.29
CA VAL A 251 -7.42 -1.82 2.81
C VAL A 251 -6.90 -2.89 3.75
N TYR A 252 -7.59 -3.12 4.87
CA TYR A 252 -7.29 -4.20 5.80
C TYR A 252 -8.22 -5.39 5.55
N PRO A 253 -7.73 -6.52 5.03
CA PRO A 253 -8.57 -7.68 4.80
C PRO A 253 -9.10 -8.20 6.14
N ALA A 254 -10.42 -8.39 6.27
CA ALA A 254 -11.02 -8.91 7.50
C ALA A 254 -10.42 -10.27 7.94
N SER A 255 -9.93 -11.04 6.97
CA SER A 255 -9.30 -12.34 7.16
C SER A 255 -7.81 -12.27 7.56
N MET A 256 -7.16 -11.11 7.35
CA MET A 256 -5.78 -10.79 7.68
C MET A 256 -5.69 -9.34 8.17
N PRO A 257 -6.28 -8.99 9.32
CA PRO A 257 -6.44 -7.60 9.77
C PRO A 257 -5.11 -6.91 10.11
N ASN A 258 -4.04 -7.69 10.28
CA ASN A 258 -2.69 -7.18 10.49
C ASN A 258 -1.93 -6.98 9.18
N CYS A 259 -2.54 -7.31 8.04
CA CYS A 259 -1.97 -7.10 6.71
C CYS A 259 -2.63 -5.91 6.03
N ARG A 260 -1.88 -5.26 5.14
CA ARG A 260 -2.33 -4.15 4.32
C ARG A 260 -2.36 -4.59 2.88
N PHE A 261 -3.54 -4.61 2.30
CA PHE A 261 -3.76 -4.73 0.86
C PHE A 261 -3.71 -3.33 0.27
N VAL A 262 -2.72 -3.06 -0.57
CA VAL A 262 -2.46 -1.73 -1.12
C VAL A 262 -2.62 -1.75 -2.62
N VAL A 263 -3.48 -0.87 -3.15
CA VAL A 263 -3.63 -0.62 -4.59
C VAL A 263 -3.12 0.78 -4.88
N ILE A 264 -2.28 0.91 -5.90
CA ILE A 264 -1.79 2.21 -6.37
C ILE A 264 -2.50 2.53 -7.68
N THR A 265 -3.26 3.62 -7.67
CA THR A 265 -3.85 4.20 -8.87
C THR A 265 -3.15 5.50 -9.20
N TRP A 266 -3.22 5.96 -10.45
CA TRP A 266 -2.64 7.25 -10.84
C TRP A 266 -3.69 8.08 -11.57
N VAL A 267 -3.46 9.38 -11.61
CA VAL A 267 -4.26 10.32 -12.39
C VAL A 267 -3.36 10.94 -13.44
N GLU A 268 -3.76 10.78 -14.70
CA GLU A 268 -3.19 11.51 -15.84
C GLU A 268 -3.72 12.95 -15.77
N ASN A 269 -2.88 13.88 -15.30
CA ASN A 269 -3.21 15.30 -15.23
C ASN A 269 -2.42 16.04 -16.33
N ASP A 270 -3.11 16.46 -17.40
CA ASP A 270 -2.53 17.29 -18.47
C ASP A 270 -2.17 18.72 -18.00
N ARG A 271 -2.51 19.07 -16.75
CA ARG A 271 -2.22 20.36 -16.14
C ARG A 271 -1.63 20.14 -14.75
N ALA A 272 -0.34 20.40 -14.62
CA ALA A 272 0.29 20.55 -13.32
C ALA A 272 -0.30 21.80 -12.63
N ASP A 273 -1.22 21.60 -11.70
CA ASP A 273 -1.58 22.61 -10.69
C ASP A 273 -0.64 22.40 -9.52
N ASP A 274 0.17 23.40 -9.14
CA ASP A 274 1.12 23.22 -8.06
C ASP A 274 0.54 23.34 -6.65
N GLU A 275 -0.67 23.89 -6.53
CA GLU A 275 -1.38 24.11 -5.27
C GLU A 275 -2.33 22.96 -4.91
N HIS A 276 -2.91 22.29 -5.92
CA HIS A 276 -3.90 21.24 -5.73
C HIS A 276 -3.43 19.86 -6.21
N ASP A 277 -3.88 18.82 -5.54
CA ASP A 277 -3.66 17.43 -5.95
C ASP A 277 -4.67 16.96 -7.02
N ALA A 278 -4.43 15.78 -7.59
CA ALA A 278 -5.29 15.16 -8.59
C ALA A 278 -6.76 14.97 -8.18
N LEU A 279 -7.06 14.96 -6.88
CA LEU A 279 -8.41 14.82 -6.34
C LEU A 279 -9.06 16.18 -6.02
N GLY A 280 -8.35 17.29 -6.28
CA GLY A 280 -8.79 18.66 -6.01
C GLY A 280 -8.61 19.09 -4.55
N GLY A 281 -7.87 18.32 -3.75
CA GLY A 281 -7.46 18.67 -2.39
C GLY A 281 -6.22 19.56 -2.38
N ALA A 282 -5.89 20.14 -1.22
CA ALA A 282 -4.63 20.83 -1.04
C ALA A 282 -3.47 19.84 -1.21
N ARG A 283 -2.47 20.20 -2.01
CA ARG A 283 -1.33 19.33 -2.26
C ARG A 283 -0.63 18.94 -0.96
N ASN A 284 -0.26 17.66 -0.87
CA ASN A 284 0.43 17.10 0.28
C ASN A 284 -0.33 17.30 1.61
N ALA A 285 -1.66 17.49 1.59
CA ALA A 285 -2.48 17.59 2.80
C ALA A 285 -2.30 16.39 3.75
N TRP A 286 -1.98 15.22 3.19
CA TRP A 286 -1.65 14.02 3.94
C TRP A 286 -0.39 14.15 4.82
N ALA A 287 0.56 15.03 4.46
CA ALA A 287 1.79 15.25 5.21
C ALA A 287 1.56 16.11 6.47
N ALA A 288 0.53 16.97 6.46
CA ALA A 288 0.12 17.80 7.59
C ALA A 288 -0.90 17.05 8.47
N THR A 289 -0.47 16.01 9.18
CA THR A 289 -1.36 15.17 9.99
C THR A 289 -1.57 15.72 11.41
N SER A 290 -2.16 16.90 11.55
CA SER A 290 -2.79 17.24 12.84
C SER A 290 -4.19 16.60 12.93
N VAL A 291 -4.51 16.02 14.10
CA VAL A 291 -5.82 15.44 14.41
C VAL A 291 -6.84 16.57 14.62
N ALA A 292 -7.15 17.33 13.56
CA ALA A 292 -8.31 18.22 13.51
C ALA A 292 -8.45 18.78 12.09
N GLU A 293 -9.24 18.13 11.25
CA GLU A 293 -10.31 18.74 10.46
C GLU A 293 -10.86 17.71 9.48
N ARG A 294 -11.97 17.06 9.88
CA ARG A 294 -12.91 16.49 8.90
C ARG A 294 -13.62 17.66 8.22
N THR A 295 -12.94 18.32 7.29
CA THR A 295 -13.60 19.26 6.40
C THR A 295 -14.41 18.45 5.39
N GLN A 296 -15.71 18.74 5.32
CA GLN A 296 -16.65 18.13 4.39
C GLN A 296 -16.15 18.30 2.95
N ALA A 297 -15.58 17.25 2.36
CA ALA A 297 -15.29 17.22 0.95
C ALA A 297 -16.60 17.17 0.15
N ALA A 298 -16.80 18.16 -0.72
CA ALA A 298 -17.90 18.18 -1.68
C ALA A 298 -17.78 16.99 -2.65
N PRO A 299 -18.89 16.45 -3.18
CA PRO A 299 -18.85 15.26 -4.03
C PRO A 299 -18.03 15.53 -5.30
N PRO A 300 -17.21 14.56 -5.76
CA PRO A 300 -16.41 14.74 -6.95
C PRO A 300 -17.32 14.92 -8.16
N ARG A 301 -17.12 16.02 -8.91
CA ARG A 301 -17.75 16.21 -10.21
C ARG A 301 -17.20 15.15 -11.17
N ALA A 302 -18.09 14.32 -11.69
CA ALA A 302 -17.78 13.32 -12.71
C ALA A 302 -17.02 13.97 -13.87
N ARG A 303 -15.75 13.61 -14.05
CA ARG A 303 -14.96 13.93 -15.24
C ARG A 303 -14.97 12.73 -16.18
N THR A 304 -15.00 13.04 -17.47
CA THR A 304 -15.40 12.19 -18.59
C THR A 304 -14.48 10.99 -18.82
N ASN A 305 -15.10 9.87 -19.21
CA ASN A 305 -14.51 8.55 -19.46
C ASN A 305 -13.55 8.47 -20.66
N GLU A 306 -13.07 9.59 -21.22
CA GLU A 306 -12.41 9.60 -22.54
C GLU A 306 -10.89 9.31 -22.48
N GLY A 307 -10.20 9.63 -21.38
CA GLY A 307 -8.76 9.29 -21.21
C GLY A 307 -8.47 7.82 -20.92
N ARG A 308 -9.49 7.06 -20.48
CA ARG A 308 -9.35 5.62 -20.17
C ARG A 308 -9.02 4.77 -21.41
N ALA A 309 -9.38 5.25 -22.61
CA ALA A 309 -9.26 4.50 -23.86
C ALA A 309 -7.93 4.74 -24.61
N ASP A 310 -7.21 5.82 -24.31
CA ASP A 310 -5.89 6.10 -24.91
C ASP A 310 -4.76 5.45 -24.11
N ALA A 311 -4.81 5.54 -22.78
CA ALA A 311 -3.89 4.80 -21.92
C ALA A 311 -4.10 3.27 -21.99
N ALA A 312 -5.31 2.81 -22.36
CA ALA A 312 -5.56 1.39 -22.64
C ALA A 312 -4.92 0.93 -23.97
N ARG A 313 -4.67 1.83 -24.93
CA ARG A 313 -4.03 1.50 -26.22
C ARG A 313 -2.51 1.31 -26.11
N GLN A 314 -1.87 1.90 -25.10
CA GLN A 314 -0.46 1.64 -24.77
C GLN A 314 -0.27 0.39 -23.87
N ARG A 315 -1.36 -0.14 -23.29
CA ARG A 315 -1.38 -1.31 -22.39
C ARG A 315 -1.55 -2.63 -23.15
N HIS A 316 -0.65 -2.92 -24.08
CA HIS A 316 -0.57 -4.22 -24.73
C HIS A 316 0.86 -4.78 -24.69
N ALA A 317 1.31 -5.17 -23.49
CA ALA A 317 2.25 -6.26 -23.33
C ALA A 317 1.66 -7.21 -22.28
N HIS A 318 0.84 -8.14 -22.75
CA HIS A 318 0.50 -9.35 -22.00
C HIS A 318 1.53 -10.41 -22.39
N SER A 319 2.22 -11.00 -21.41
CA SER A 319 2.11 -12.42 -21.12
C SER A 319 3.25 -12.91 -20.21
N LEU A 320 3.16 -12.65 -18.89
CA LEU A 320 3.48 -13.66 -17.86
C LEU A 320 2.77 -13.31 -16.54
N THR A 321 1.57 -13.87 -16.38
CA THR A 321 0.61 -13.55 -15.31
C THR A 321 0.88 -14.31 -13.99
N ALA A 322 2.10 -14.78 -13.77
CA ALA A 322 2.50 -15.43 -12.52
C ALA A 322 4.02 -15.38 -12.40
N ARG A 323 4.56 -15.12 -11.20
CA ARG A 323 5.95 -15.46 -10.85
C ARG A 323 6.11 -16.96 -11.16
N LEU A 324 6.72 -17.29 -12.28
CA LEU A 324 6.94 -18.66 -12.70
C LEU A 324 8.14 -19.18 -11.92
N ILE A 325 7.99 -20.33 -11.28
CA ILE A 325 9.13 -21.05 -10.71
C ILE A 325 9.53 -22.10 -11.73
N LEU A 326 10.76 -22.00 -12.23
CA LEU A 326 11.36 -22.93 -13.18
C LEU A 326 12.54 -23.67 -12.54
N HIS A 327 12.93 -24.77 -13.15
CA HIS A 327 13.95 -25.65 -12.59
C HIS A 327 15.37 -25.32 -13.07
N THR A 328 15.48 -24.54 -14.16
CA THR A 328 16.78 -24.12 -14.72
C THR A 328 16.76 -22.68 -15.21
N ALA A 329 17.96 -22.08 -15.28
CA ALA A 329 18.16 -20.75 -15.88
C ALA A 329 17.93 -20.76 -17.41
N GLU A 330 18.14 -21.90 -18.09
CA GLU A 330 17.94 -22.04 -19.53
C GLU A 330 16.45 -22.02 -19.89
N GLU A 331 15.61 -22.71 -19.10
CA GLU A 331 14.16 -22.63 -19.21
C GLU A 331 13.66 -21.19 -19.04
N ALA A 332 14.25 -20.44 -18.10
CA ALA A 332 13.92 -19.04 -17.90
C ALA A 332 14.31 -18.19 -19.11
N ALA A 333 15.52 -18.36 -19.64
CA ALA A 333 15.96 -17.62 -20.83
C ALA A 333 15.11 -17.92 -22.06
N ALA A 334 14.62 -19.15 -22.22
CA ALA A 334 13.76 -19.55 -23.34
C ALA A 334 12.41 -18.78 -23.38
N LEU A 335 11.95 -18.23 -22.25
CA LEU A 335 10.75 -17.39 -22.20
C LEU A 335 10.92 -16.06 -22.96
N ALA A 336 12.15 -15.64 -23.26
CA ALA A 336 12.41 -14.43 -24.04
C ALA A 336 12.11 -14.60 -25.54
N GLY A 337 11.79 -15.81 -25.99
CA GLY A 337 11.54 -16.14 -27.39
C GLY A 337 12.81 -16.48 -28.17
N GLU A 338 12.65 -16.83 -29.45
CA GLU A 338 13.74 -17.29 -30.32
C GLU A 338 14.83 -16.23 -30.55
N GLU A 339 14.48 -14.95 -30.45
CA GLU A 339 15.41 -13.81 -30.56
C GLU A 339 15.98 -13.36 -29.19
N GLY A 340 15.82 -14.17 -28.14
CA GLY A 340 16.28 -13.85 -26.80
C GLY A 340 17.78 -13.54 -26.74
N ILE A 341 18.14 -12.38 -26.16
CA ILE A 341 19.54 -11.94 -26.02
C ILE A 341 19.94 -11.99 -24.55
N SER A 342 20.89 -12.86 -24.19
CA SER A 342 21.43 -12.91 -22.83
C SER A 342 22.20 -11.63 -22.49
N LEU A 343 22.00 -11.13 -21.27
CA LEU A 343 22.68 -9.93 -20.74
C LEU A 343 23.61 -10.31 -19.56
N PRO A 344 24.72 -11.03 -19.80
CA PRO A 344 25.58 -11.57 -18.75
C PRO A 344 26.25 -10.52 -17.87
N VAL A 345 26.63 -9.35 -18.41
CA VAL A 345 27.30 -8.30 -17.63
C VAL A 345 26.31 -7.67 -16.65
N LEU A 346 25.14 -7.28 -17.11
CA LEU A 346 24.08 -6.74 -16.26
C LEU A 346 23.58 -7.79 -15.25
N SER A 347 23.42 -9.05 -15.67
CA SER A 347 23.09 -10.15 -14.76
C SER A 347 24.08 -10.24 -13.59
N SER A 348 25.38 -10.17 -13.89
CA SER A 348 26.45 -10.24 -12.89
C SER A 348 26.46 -9.01 -11.97
N LEU A 349 26.18 -7.83 -12.52
CA LEU A 349 26.13 -6.59 -11.77
C LEU A 349 24.94 -6.52 -10.80
N ILE A 350 23.81 -7.18 -11.11
CA ILE A 350 22.67 -7.30 -10.17
C ILE A 350 23.02 -8.26 -9.04
N GLY A 351 23.67 -9.39 -9.37
CA GLY A 351 24.19 -10.33 -8.39
C GLY A 351 24.28 -11.76 -8.92
N PRO A 352 25.03 -12.64 -8.26
CA PRO A 352 25.44 -13.95 -8.80
C PRO A 352 24.27 -14.89 -9.16
N GLY A 353 23.14 -14.78 -8.46
CA GLY A 353 21.91 -15.57 -8.71
C GLY A 353 20.93 -14.95 -9.69
N ASN A 354 21.32 -13.91 -10.45
CA ASN A 354 20.43 -13.26 -11.42
C ASN A 354 20.79 -13.66 -12.84
N ARG A 355 19.77 -13.81 -13.68
CA ARG A 355 19.89 -14.01 -15.13
C ARG A 355 18.88 -13.12 -15.83
N LEU A 356 19.38 -12.24 -16.69
CA LEU A 356 18.60 -11.34 -17.50
C LEU A 356 18.69 -11.76 -18.96
N THR A 357 17.54 -11.91 -19.60
CA THR A 357 17.45 -12.20 -21.04
C THR A 357 16.49 -11.21 -21.68
N LEU A 358 17.01 -10.37 -22.59
CA LEU A 358 16.21 -9.42 -23.35
C LEU A 358 15.35 -10.17 -24.37
N SER A 359 14.07 -9.82 -24.46
CA SER A 359 13.15 -10.22 -25.53
C SER A 359 12.92 -9.02 -26.46
N PRO A 360 13.61 -8.94 -27.61
CA PRO A 360 13.44 -7.82 -28.53
C PRO A 360 12.02 -7.72 -29.08
N SER A 361 11.38 -8.85 -29.37
CA SER A 361 10.03 -8.91 -29.92
C SER A 361 8.96 -8.40 -28.97
N ASN A 362 9.13 -8.65 -27.66
CA ASN A 362 8.17 -8.26 -26.63
C ASN A 362 8.51 -6.93 -25.96
N HIS A 363 9.63 -6.30 -26.36
CA HIS A 363 10.16 -5.09 -25.73
C HIS A 363 10.40 -5.23 -24.21
N SER A 364 10.70 -6.45 -23.75
CA SER A 364 10.77 -6.81 -22.34
C SER A 364 12.07 -7.54 -21.99
N VAL A 365 12.32 -7.76 -20.71
CA VAL A 365 13.44 -8.53 -20.18
C VAL A 365 12.89 -9.60 -19.27
N ILE A 366 13.24 -10.85 -19.56
CA ILE A 366 13.03 -11.96 -18.64
C ILE A 366 14.10 -11.87 -17.55
N TRP A 367 13.66 -11.61 -16.34
CA TRP A 367 14.48 -11.55 -15.14
C TRP A 367 14.24 -12.79 -14.29
N ALA A 368 15.24 -13.66 -14.24
CA ALA A 368 15.25 -14.86 -13.44
C ALA A 368 16.16 -14.71 -12.22
N ILE A 369 15.69 -15.12 -11.05
CA ILE A 369 16.39 -15.07 -9.78
C ILE A 369 16.40 -16.46 -9.16
N GLU A 370 17.57 -16.95 -8.80
CA GLU A 370 17.72 -18.21 -8.05
C GLU A 370 17.38 -17.98 -6.57
N GLU A 371 16.29 -18.58 -6.10
CA GLU A 371 15.86 -18.51 -4.69
C GLU A 371 16.43 -19.65 -3.84
N ALA A 372 16.50 -20.84 -4.44
CA ALA A 372 17.09 -22.04 -3.89
C ALA A 372 17.74 -22.83 -5.04
N SER A 373 18.61 -23.79 -4.71
CA SER A 373 19.32 -24.58 -5.73
C SER A 373 18.33 -25.28 -6.67
N GLY A 374 18.29 -24.85 -7.93
CA GLY A 374 17.37 -25.39 -8.94
C GLY A 374 15.94 -24.84 -8.87
N GLU A 375 15.69 -23.73 -8.17
CA GLU A 375 14.43 -22.99 -8.17
C GLU A 375 14.66 -21.55 -8.61
N TRP A 376 14.20 -21.24 -9.82
CA TRP A 376 14.35 -19.94 -10.47
C TRP A 376 12.99 -19.25 -10.54
N ALA A 377 12.81 -18.17 -9.79
CA ALA A 377 11.66 -17.29 -10.00
C ALA A 377 11.91 -16.39 -11.18
N VAL A 378 10.95 -16.38 -12.10
CA VAL A 378 11.00 -15.65 -13.34
C VAL A 378 9.88 -14.62 -13.41
N THR A 379 10.27 -13.41 -13.77
CA THR A 379 9.36 -12.30 -14.04
C THR A 379 9.78 -11.63 -15.34
N GLU A 380 8.82 -11.32 -16.20
CA GLU A 380 9.04 -10.46 -17.36
C GLU A 380 8.86 -9.00 -16.93
N VAL A 381 9.83 -8.14 -17.22
CA VAL A 381 9.82 -6.71 -16.87
C VAL A 381 10.15 -5.83 -18.07
N ASP A 382 9.76 -4.55 -18.03
CA ASP A 382 10.18 -3.58 -19.06
C ASP A 382 11.69 -3.30 -19.03
N ALA A 383 12.28 -3.00 -20.18
CA ALA A 383 13.70 -2.68 -20.29
C ALA A 383 14.11 -1.44 -19.44
N ASN A 384 13.23 -0.44 -19.29
CA ASN A 384 13.50 0.73 -18.43
C ASN A 384 13.59 0.36 -16.96
N ALA A 385 12.81 -0.63 -16.50
CA ALA A 385 12.85 -1.08 -15.11
C ALA A 385 14.24 -1.64 -14.76
N VAL A 386 14.86 -2.36 -15.70
CA VAL A 386 16.24 -2.88 -15.55
C VAL A 386 17.27 -1.74 -15.55
N ILE A 387 17.14 -0.77 -16.47
CA ILE A 387 18.05 0.39 -16.53
C ILE A 387 17.99 1.20 -15.23
N ALA A 388 16.78 1.44 -14.72
CA ALA A 388 16.57 2.23 -13.51
C ALA A 388 17.14 1.60 -12.25
N ARG A 389 17.19 0.26 -12.21
CA ARG A 389 17.81 -0.50 -11.13
C ARG A 389 19.33 -0.32 -11.09
N MET A 390 19.94 0.00 -12.23
CA MET A 390 21.39 0.02 -12.42
C MET A 390 21.86 1.33 -13.04
N PRO A 391 21.59 2.49 -12.42
CA PRO A 391 21.88 3.79 -13.03
C PRO A 391 23.38 3.98 -13.31
N GLN A 392 24.24 3.30 -12.54
CA GLN A 392 25.69 3.33 -12.71
C GLN A 392 26.21 2.40 -13.82
N ALA A 393 25.41 1.44 -14.30
CA ALA A 393 25.83 0.51 -15.35
C ALA A 393 26.20 1.24 -16.64
N ALA A 394 25.53 2.36 -16.94
CA ALA A 394 25.85 3.20 -18.10
C ALA A 394 27.26 3.83 -18.03
N LEU A 395 27.89 3.89 -16.85
CA LEU A 395 29.24 4.40 -16.65
C LEU A 395 30.32 3.32 -16.79
N LEU A 396 29.94 2.04 -16.76
CA LEU A 396 30.87 0.91 -16.83
C LEU A 396 31.14 0.53 -18.29
N PRO A 397 32.41 0.53 -18.76
CA PRO A 397 32.74 0.16 -20.13
C PRO A 397 32.24 -1.22 -20.52
N GLU A 398 32.36 -2.22 -19.64
CA GLU A 398 31.89 -3.59 -19.89
C GLU A 398 30.37 -3.72 -20.05
N ALA A 399 29.57 -2.85 -19.42
CA ALA A 399 28.11 -2.93 -19.46
C ALA A 399 27.50 -2.09 -20.59
N ARG A 400 28.32 -1.28 -21.28
CA ARG A 400 27.86 -0.26 -22.23
C ARG A 400 27.00 -0.83 -23.36
N ASP A 401 27.40 -1.96 -23.93
CA ASP A 401 26.68 -2.56 -25.06
C ASP A 401 25.33 -3.15 -24.63
N GLU A 402 25.27 -3.80 -23.46
CA GLU A 402 24.03 -4.32 -22.88
C GLU A 402 23.07 -3.20 -22.48
N VAL A 403 23.57 -2.13 -21.85
CA VAL A 403 22.77 -0.93 -21.54
C VAL A 403 22.24 -0.30 -22.82
N LYS A 404 23.04 -0.25 -23.90
CA LYS A 404 22.59 0.27 -25.20
C LYS A 404 21.45 -0.56 -25.79
N LEU A 405 21.51 -1.89 -25.65
CA LEU A 405 20.42 -2.78 -26.08
C LEU A 405 19.14 -2.50 -25.29
N LEU A 406 19.22 -2.41 -23.96
CA LEU A 406 18.07 -2.08 -23.12
C LEU A 406 17.50 -0.69 -23.46
N THR A 407 18.36 0.31 -23.63
CA THR A 407 17.92 1.67 -24.00
C THR A 407 17.23 1.68 -25.37
N ARG A 408 17.71 0.88 -26.34
CA ARG A 408 17.04 0.74 -27.63
C ARG A 408 15.69 0.04 -27.50
N CYS A 409 15.61 -0.99 -26.66
CA CYS A 409 14.39 -1.76 -26.39
C CYS A 409 13.31 -0.89 -25.74
N ALA A 410 13.72 -0.01 -24.82
CA ALA A 410 12.87 0.95 -24.13
C ALA A 410 12.31 2.09 -25.02
N LEU A 411 12.84 2.25 -26.23
CA LEU A 411 12.38 3.25 -27.20
C LEU A 411 11.33 2.66 -28.15
N PRO A 412 10.49 3.50 -28.79
CA PRO A 412 9.54 3.05 -29.80
C PRO A 412 10.13 2.06 -30.81
N ALA A 413 9.33 1.06 -31.21
CA ALA A 413 9.79 -0.01 -32.10
C ALA A 413 10.30 0.53 -33.45
N THR A 414 9.64 1.54 -34.02
CA THR A 414 10.05 2.12 -35.30
C THR A 414 11.23 3.08 -35.14
N PRO A 415 12.22 3.03 -36.05
CA PRO A 415 13.39 3.92 -35.98
C PRO A 415 13.02 5.41 -35.95
N ASP A 416 12.04 5.84 -36.75
CA ASP A 416 11.66 7.25 -36.85
C ASP A 416 11.05 7.77 -35.54
N ALA A 417 10.15 7.01 -34.92
CA ALA A 417 9.55 7.39 -33.63
C ALA A 417 10.59 7.35 -32.49
N ALA A 418 11.53 6.41 -32.53
CA ALA A 418 12.64 6.37 -31.59
C ALA A 418 13.55 7.59 -31.71
N ILE A 419 13.89 7.99 -32.95
CA ILE A 419 14.68 9.20 -33.22
C ILE A 419 13.94 10.44 -32.73
N GLU A 420 12.65 10.57 -33.02
CA GLU A 420 11.84 11.70 -32.55
C GLU A 420 11.81 11.78 -31.02
N GLN A 421 11.62 10.64 -30.34
CA GLN A 421 11.65 10.56 -28.88
C GLN A 421 13.01 10.95 -28.31
N ILE A 422 14.11 10.47 -28.91
CA ILE A 422 15.47 10.85 -28.51
C ILE A 422 15.68 12.36 -28.68
N GLN A 423 15.23 12.94 -29.80
CA GLN A 423 15.35 14.37 -30.08
C GLN A 423 14.58 15.23 -29.07
N LYS A 424 13.46 14.73 -28.52
CA LYS A 424 12.71 15.39 -27.43
C LYS A 424 13.44 15.29 -26.09
N LEU A 425 14.01 14.14 -25.76
CA LEU A 425 14.65 13.88 -24.46
C LEU A 425 16.03 14.52 -24.34
N LEU A 426 16.82 14.53 -25.41
CA LEU A 426 18.22 14.95 -25.37
C LEU A 426 18.42 16.40 -24.88
N PRO A 427 17.65 17.41 -25.34
CA PRO A 427 17.77 18.77 -24.82
C PRO A 427 17.47 18.87 -23.33
N GLN A 428 16.47 18.13 -22.82
CA GLN A 428 16.09 18.16 -21.40
C GLN A 428 17.23 17.61 -20.52
N LEU A 429 17.82 16.49 -20.93
CA LEU A 429 18.95 15.88 -20.23
C LEU A 429 20.20 16.78 -20.29
N GLN A 430 20.47 17.41 -21.44
CA GLN A 430 21.58 18.37 -21.59
C GLN A 430 21.41 19.57 -20.65
N GLN A 431 20.21 20.14 -20.55
CA GLN A 431 19.92 21.23 -19.63
C GLN A 431 20.13 20.82 -18.17
N ARG A 432 19.70 19.60 -17.78
CA ARG A 432 19.95 19.08 -16.44
C ARG A 432 21.44 18.92 -16.13
N ILE A 433 22.24 18.47 -17.10
CA ILE A 433 23.71 18.40 -16.95
C ILE A 433 24.31 19.80 -16.75
N LEU A 434 23.85 20.81 -17.50
CA LEU A 434 24.32 22.18 -17.36
C LEU A 434 24.00 22.74 -15.96
N LEU A 435 22.77 22.58 -15.49
CA LEU A 435 22.36 23.00 -14.14
C LEU A 435 23.20 22.32 -13.05
N LEU A 436 23.45 21.01 -13.15
CA LEU A 436 24.30 20.31 -12.19
C LEU A 436 25.74 20.83 -12.20
N ARG A 437 26.28 21.24 -13.35
CA ARG A 437 27.60 21.86 -13.45
C ARG A 437 27.63 23.26 -12.83
N GLU A 438 26.56 24.04 -13.01
CA GLU A 438 26.41 25.36 -12.37
C GLU A 438 26.38 25.20 -10.84
N VAL A 439 25.51 24.33 -10.31
CA VAL A 439 25.46 24.04 -8.87
C VAL A 439 26.80 23.53 -8.35
N TRP A 440 27.47 22.63 -9.07
CA TRP A 440 28.80 22.14 -8.68
C TRP A 440 29.83 23.27 -8.61
N ARG A 441 29.82 24.19 -9.59
CA ARG A 441 30.70 25.36 -9.60
C ARG A 441 30.39 26.29 -8.43
N ASP A 442 29.13 26.62 -8.21
CA ASP A 442 28.72 27.54 -7.14
C ASP A 442 29.12 26.99 -5.75
N LEU A 443 28.97 25.67 -5.54
CA LEU A 443 29.42 24.99 -4.32
C LEU A 443 30.95 24.90 -4.20
N TYR A 444 31.67 24.67 -5.30
CA TYR A 444 33.13 24.54 -5.29
C TYR A 444 33.85 25.88 -5.16
N GLU A 445 33.30 26.94 -5.76
CA GLU A 445 33.86 28.30 -5.77
C GLU A 445 33.44 29.14 -4.55
N GLN A 446 32.65 28.59 -3.61
CA GLN A 446 32.14 29.26 -2.40
C GLN A 446 31.28 30.51 -2.69
N ASP A 447 30.72 30.64 -3.89
CA ASP A 447 29.68 31.63 -4.16
C ASP A 447 28.36 31.10 -3.57
N ASN A 448 28.13 31.44 -2.30
CA ASN A 448 26.94 31.07 -1.52
C ASN A 448 25.66 31.78 -2.03
N LEU A 449 25.29 31.54 -3.29
CA LEU A 449 24.02 31.96 -3.88
C LEU A 449 22.90 30.94 -3.64
N LEU A 450 23.23 29.72 -3.22
CA LEU A 450 22.25 28.68 -2.89
C LEU A 450 21.94 28.71 -1.38
N PRO A 451 20.65 28.63 -0.98
CA PRO A 451 20.20 28.86 0.40
C PRO A 451 20.49 27.71 1.38
N TYR A 452 21.43 26.82 1.08
CA TYR A 452 21.79 25.68 1.91
C TYR A 452 23.24 25.84 2.39
N ALA A 453 23.41 26.62 3.46
CA ALA A 453 24.68 26.77 4.21
C ALA A 453 24.55 26.15 5.60
#